data_AF-A0A5S4VQW0-F1
#
_entry.id   AF-A0A5S4VQW0-F1
#
_cell.length_a   1.000
_cell.length_b   1.000
_cell.length_c   1.000
_cell.angle_alpha   90.00
_cell.angle_beta   90.00
_cell.angle_gamma   90.00
#
_symmetry.space_group_name_H-M   'P 1'
#
loop_
_entity.id
_entity.type
_entity.pdbx_description
1 polymer ?
#
loop_
_entity_poly.entity_id
_entity_poly.type
_entity_poly.pdbx_seq_one_letter_code
_entity_poly.pdbx_strand_id
1 'polypeptide(L)'
;MSITRKLAKLILTLLTLPLLVVVWLLKWFVTFLHCCSAWIFYLLGSVLLATAVLSFLMKQSQGIEALQMLIGGFVIFMIPQVVGSVVVFLELAAATIRQVWYI
;
A
#
# COMPACT_ATOMS: atom_id res chain seq x y z
N MET A 1 6.78 47.38 4.06
CA MET A 1 6.70 45.90 4.20
C MET A 1 7.99 45.31 3.62
N SER A 2 8.93 44.89 4.48
CA SER A 2 10.35 44.76 4.11
C SER A 2 10.65 43.62 3.13
N ILE A 3 11.57 43.90 2.20
CA ILE A 3 12.09 42.98 1.16
C ILE A 3 12.62 41.67 1.77
N THR A 4 13.14 41.74 2.99
CA THR A 4 13.57 40.57 3.80
C THR A 4 12.47 39.54 4.03
N ARG A 5 11.21 39.95 4.23
CA ARG A 5 10.09 38.99 4.35
C ARG A 5 9.77 38.29 3.03
N LYS A 6 9.92 38.99 1.90
CA LYS A 6 9.74 38.39 0.56
C LYS A 6 10.84 37.37 0.26
N LEU A 7 12.10 37.70 0.57
CA LEU A 7 13.24 36.81 0.38
C LEU A 7 13.13 35.55 1.25
N ALA A 8 12.80 35.69 2.53
CA ALA A 8 12.59 34.55 3.43
C ALA A 8 11.48 33.61 2.91
N LYS A 9 10.37 34.18 2.40
CA LYS A 9 9.27 33.40 1.83
C LYS A 9 9.66 32.67 0.54
N LEU A 10 10.51 33.28 -0.29
CA LEU A 10 11.08 32.65 -1.50
C LEU A 10 12.03 31.51 -1.16
N ILE A 11 12.93 31.69 -0.18
CA ILE A 11 13.86 30.64 0.27
C ILE A 11 13.08 29.46 0.85
N LEU A 12 12.07 29.72 1.68
CA LEU A 12 11.20 28.69 2.22
C LEU A 12 10.44 27.95 1.11
N THR A 13 9.90 28.67 0.13
CA THR A 13 9.22 28.07 -1.03
C THR A 13 10.19 27.19 -1.83
N LEU A 14 11.39 27.68 -2.12
CA LEU A 14 12.41 26.96 -2.89
C LEU A 14 12.90 25.69 -2.17
N LEU A 15 12.87 25.66 -0.83
CA LEU A 15 13.23 24.47 -0.04
C LEU A 15 12.08 23.46 0.06
N THR A 16 10.83 23.93 0.11
CA THR A 16 9.69 23.04 0.31
C THR A 16 9.15 22.45 -1.00
N LEU A 17 9.38 23.13 -2.13
CA LEU A 17 9.05 22.62 -3.48
C LEU A 17 9.78 21.30 -3.83
N PRO A 18 11.11 21.15 -3.63
CA PRO A 18 11.77 19.87 -3.87
C PRO A 18 11.32 18.79 -2.88
N LEU A 19 10.97 19.16 -1.64
CA LEU A 19 10.39 18.22 -0.67
C LEU A 19 9.05 17.66 -1.18
N LEU A 20 8.21 18.51 -1.79
CA LEU A 20 6.94 18.10 -2.40
C LEU A 20 7.15 17.12 -3.56
N VAL A 21 8.16 17.37 -4.40
CA VAL A 21 8.53 16.48 -5.50
C VAL A 21 8.98 15.12 -4.96
N VAL A 22 9.79 15.09 -3.90
CA VAL A 22 10.23 13.84 -3.25
C VAL A 22 9.05 13.05 -2.70
N VAL A 23 8.14 13.68 -1.96
CA VAL A 23 6.94 13.01 -1.41
C VAL A 23 6.05 12.50 -2.54
N TRP A 24 5.88 13.28 -3.60
CA TRP A 24 5.11 12.87 -4.77
C TRP A 24 5.74 11.66 -5.47
N LEU A 25 7.06 11.68 -5.71
CA LEU A 25 7.78 10.58 -6.33
C LEU A 25 7.71 9.30 -5.48
N LEU A 26 7.90 9.43 -4.16
CA LEU A 26 7.83 8.32 -3.23
C LEU A 26 6.43 7.71 -3.19
N LYS A 27 5.39 8.54 -3.25
CA LYS A 27 3.99 8.10 -3.33
C LYS A 27 3.73 7.25 -4.57
N TRP A 28 4.18 7.70 -5.74
CA TRP A 28 4.06 6.95 -6.99
C TRP A 28 4.85 5.63 -6.93
N PHE A 29 6.06 5.66 -6.38
CA PHE A 29 6.89 4.47 -6.24
C PHE A 29 6.25 3.42 -5.31
N VAL A 30 5.73 3.83 -4.15
CA VAL A 30 5.04 2.95 -3.19
C VAL A 30 3.74 2.39 -3.80
N THR A 31 2.97 3.22 -4.50
CA THR A 31 1.73 2.78 -5.17
C THR A 31 2.03 1.73 -6.24
N PHE A 32 3.10 1.92 -7.02
CA PHE A 32 3.52 0.98 -8.04
C PHE A 32 3.93 -0.38 -7.45
N LEU A 33 4.79 -0.35 -6.42
CA LEU A 33 5.20 -1.57 -5.70
C LEU A 33 4.00 -2.30 -5.09
N HIS A 34 3.05 -1.56 -4.52
CA HIS A 34 1.84 -2.13 -3.95
C HIS A 34 0.97 -2.77 -5.03
N CYS A 35 0.72 -2.10 -6.16
CA CYS A 35 -0.09 -2.66 -7.24
C CYS A 35 0.54 -3.95 -7.81
N CYS A 36 1.87 -3.94 -8.01
CA CYS A 36 2.60 -5.10 -8.55
C CYS A 36 2.59 -6.28 -7.57
N SER A 37 2.85 -6.00 -6.28
CA SER A 37 2.83 -7.02 -5.22
C SER A 37 1.42 -7.56 -4.96
N ALA A 38 0.41 -6.69 -4.92
CA ALA A 38 -0.97 -7.06 -4.69
C ALA A 38 -1.48 -8.03 -5.75
N TRP A 39 -1.19 -7.78 -7.03
CA TRP A 39 -1.54 -8.70 -8.11
C TRP A 39 -0.96 -10.09 -7.90
N ILE A 40 0.33 -10.20 -7.58
CA ILE A 40 0.99 -11.49 -7.36
C ILE A 40 0.40 -12.22 -6.15
N PHE A 41 0.25 -11.53 -5.01
CA PHE A 41 -0.27 -12.14 -3.79
C PHE A 41 -1.76 -12.52 -3.89
N TYR A 42 -2.59 -11.70 -4.55
CA TYR A 42 -3.99 -12.03 -4.78
C TYR A 42 -4.14 -13.25 -5.69
N LEU A 43 -3.35 -13.32 -6.78
CA LEU A 43 -3.35 -14.49 -7.64
C LEU A 43 -2.86 -15.74 -6.89
N LEU A 44 -1.73 -15.65 -6.18
CA LEU A 44 -1.18 -16.77 -5.41
C LEU A 44 -2.15 -17.27 -4.33
N GLY A 45 -2.73 -16.34 -3.54
CA GLY A 45 -3.70 -16.66 -2.50
C GLY A 45 -4.99 -17.26 -3.07
N SER A 46 -5.49 -16.74 -4.19
CA SER A 46 -6.69 -17.28 -4.86
C SER A 46 -6.47 -18.70 -5.39
N VAL A 47 -5.30 -18.99 -5.98
CA VAL A 47 -4.96 -20.33 -6.48
C VAL A 47 -4.81 -21.32 -5.33
N LEU A 48 -4.16 -20.92 -4.23
CA LEU A 48 -4.03 -21.78 -3.04
C LEU A 48 -5.39 -22.06 -2.39
N LEU A 49 -6.26 -21.04 -2.29
CA LEU A 49 -7.61 -21.20 -1.76
C LEU A 49 -8.45 -22.13 -2.66
N ALA A 50 -8.41 -21.92 -3.98
CA ALA A 50 -9.08 -22.77 -4.95
C ALA A 50 -8.58 -24.22 -4.89
N THR A 51 -7.26 -24.42 -4.75
CA THR A 51 -6.64 -25.74 -4.61
C THR A 51 -7.09 -26.43 -3.31
N ALA A 52 -7.18 -25.71 -2.19
CA ALA A 52 -7.68 -26.26 -0.93
C ALA A 52 -9.15 -26.69 -1.03
N VAL A 53 -9.99 -25.85 -1.67
CA VAL A 53 -11.41 -26.16 -1.91
C VAL A 53 -11.58 -27.36 -2.83
N LEU A 54 -10.82 -27.43 -3.93
CA LEU A 54 -10.82 -28.58 -4.85
C LEU A 54 -10.36 -29.87 -4.15
N SER A 55 -9.30 -29.80 -3.34
CA SER A 55 -8.78 -30.95 -2.58
C SER A 55 -9.81 -31.49 -1.57
N PHE A 56 -10.57 -30.60 -0.93
CA PHE A 56 -11.68 -30.98 -0.06
C PHE A 56 -12.85 -31.62 -0.83
N LEU A 57 -13.25 -31.04 -1.98
CA LEU A 57 -14.32 -31.56 -2.83
C LEU A 57 -14.03 -32.96 -3.38
N MET A 58 -12.77 -33.21 -3.77
CA MET A 58 -12.33 -34.52 -4.27
C MET A 58 -12.20 -35.59 -3.18
N LYS A 59 -12.57 -35.29 -1.91
CA LYS A 59 -12.43 -36.19 -0.74
C LYS A 59 -10.99 -36.69 -0.51
N GLN A 60 -10.00 -36.04 -1.11
CA GLN A 60 -8.61 -36.50 -1.10
C GLN A 60 -7.88 -36.11 0.19
N SER A 61 -8.36 -35.11 0.93
CA SER A 61 -7.77 -34.64 2.18
C SER A 61 -8.78 -34.68 3.33
N GLN A 62 -8.32 -35.07 4.52
CA GLN A 62 -9.11 -35.06 5.75
C GLN A 62 -9.56 -33.61 6.02
N GLY A 63 -10.81 -33.39 6.45
CA GLY A 63 -11.38 -32.04 6.57
C GLY A 63 -10.55 -31.04 7.40
N ILE A 64 -9.77 -31.54 8.38
CA ILE A 64 -8.87 -30.73 9.20
C ILE A 64 -7.62 -30.26 8.42
N GLU A 65 -7.06 -31.09 7.56
CA GLU A 65 -5.88 -30.74 6.74
C GLU A 65 -6.27 -29.74 5.64
N ALA A 66 -7.41 -29.94 4.99
CA ALA A 66 -7.95 -28.99 4.02
C ALA A 66 -8.25 -27.63 4.65
N LEU A 67 -8.77 -27.61 5.89
CA LEU A 67 -9.00 -26.37 6.64
C LEU A 67 -7.66 -25.66 6.93
N GLN A 68 -6.62 -26.38 7.34
CA GLN A 68 -5.31 -25.79 7.59
C GLN A 68 -4.71 -25.17 6.32
N MET A 69 -4.86 -25.84 5.17
CA MET A 69 -4.39 -25.34 3.89
C MET A 69 -5.21 -24.13 3.42
N LEU A 70 -6.52 -24.12 3.67
CA LEU A 70 -7.41 -22.98 3.43
C LEU A 70 -7.00 -21.77 4.27
N ILE A 71 -6.70 -21.98 5.56
CA ILE A 71 -6.21 -20.93 6.46
C ILE A 71 -4.87 -20.38 5.96
N GLY A 72 -3.95 -21.23 5.51
CA GLY A 72 -2.69 -20.80 4.90
C GLY A 72 -2.87 -19.92 3.67
N GLY A 73 -3.74 -20.33 2.74
CA GLY A 73 -4.09 -19.53 1.56
C GLY A 73 -4.77 -18.20 1.91
N PHE A 74 -5.65 -18.22 2.91
CA PHE A 74 -6.34 -17.03 3.41
C PHE A 74 -5.39 -16.01 4.05
N VAL A 75 -4.41 -16.46 4.85
CA VAL A 75 -3.38 -15.59 5.44
C VAL A 75 -2.56 -14.92 4.34
N ILE A 76 -2.13 -15.66 3.31
CA ILE A 76 -1.40 -15.10 2.17
C ILE A 76 -2.24 -14.06 1.43
N PHE A 77 -3.54 -14.29 1.29
CA PHE A 77 -4.48 -13.36 0.66
C PHE A 77 -4.67 -12.06 1.46
N MET A 78 -4.53 -12.12 2.80
CA MET A 78 -4.65 -10.94 3.68
C MET A 78 -3.41 -10.04 3.67
N ILE A 79 -2.23 -10.56 3.32
CA ILE A 79 -0.97 -9.79 3.26
C ILE A 79 -1.12 -8.51 2.40
N PRO A 80 -1.53 -8.57 1.13
CA PRO A 80 -1.67 -7.37 0.30
C PRO A 80 -2.72 -6.37 0.82
N GLN A 81 -3.70 -6.84 1.59
CA GLN A 81 -4.72 -5.98 2.22
C GLN A 81 -4.14 -5.19 3.40
N VAL A 82 -3.29 -5.81 4.23
CA VAL A 82 -2.56 -5.11 5.29
C VAL A 82 -1.56 -4.12 4.72
N VAL A 83 -0.82 -4.51 3.67
CA VAL A 83 0.11 -3.59 2.99
C VAL A 83 -0.66 -2.43 2.32
N GLY A 84 -1.85 -2.69 1.78
CA GLY A 84 -2.71 -1.65 1.20
C GLY A 84 -3.14 -0.60 2.21
N SER A 85 -3.37 -0.99 3.47
CA SER A 85 -3.66 -0.05 4.55
C SER A 85 -2.50 0.96 4.74
N VAL A 86 -1.25 0.49 4.69
CA VAL A 86 -0.06 1.36 4.81
C VAL A 86 -0.02 2.41 3.70
N VAL A 87 -0.40 2.03 2.47
CA VAL A 87 -0.48 2.98 1.34
C VAL A 87 -1.53 4.05 1.63
N VAL A 88 -2.71 3.68 2.13
CA VAL A 88 -3.76 4.64 2.51
C VAL A 88 -3.28 5.59 3.62
N PHE A 89 -2.54 5.09 4.61
CA PHE A 89 -1.93 5.94 5.65
C PHE A 89 -0.91 6.93 5.06
N LEU A 90 -0.10 6.49 4.11
CA LEU A 90 0.85 7.36 3.41
C LEU A 90 0.14 8.44 2.59
N GLU A 91 -0.97 8.10 1.93
CA GLU A 91 -1.83 9.06 1.22
C GLU A 91 -2.40 10.12 2.17
N LEU A 92 -2.90 9.70 3.34
CA LEU A 92 -3.39 10.61 4.38
C LEU A 92 -2.31 11.55 4.92
N ALA A 93 -1.09 11.03 5.14
CA ALA A 93 0.05 11.83 5.57
C ALA A 93 0.43 12.87 4.51
N ALA A 94 0.50 12.45 3.24
CA ALA A 94 0.78 13.34 2.12
C ALA A 94 -0.31 14.42 1.93
N ALA A 95 -1.58 14.06 2.14
CA ALA A 95 -2.71 15.00 2.09
C ALA A 95 -2.63 16.04 3.22
N THR A 96 -2.27 15.63 4.43
CA THR A 96 -2.07 16.53 5.57
C THR A 96 -0.95 17.54 5.33
N ILE A 97 0.18 17.09 4.76
CA ILE A 97 1.31 17.98 4.39
C ILE A 97 0.87 19.01 3.34
N ARG A 98 0.06 18.58 2.35
CA ARG A 98 -0.49 19.49 1.34
C ARG A 98 -1.48 20.50 1.93
N GLN A 99 -2.30 20.10 2.89
CA GLN A 99 -3.23 20.99 3.61
C GLN A 99 -2.47 22.10 4.36
N VAL A 100 -1.39 21.77 5.07
CA VAL A 100 -0.51 22.75 5.73
C VAL A 100 0.05 23.79 4.76
N TRP A 101 0.26 23.43 3.50
CA TRP A 101 0.78 24.36 2.49
C TRP A 101 -0.29 25.29 1.88
N TYR A 102 -1.57 24.89 1.97
CA TYR A 102 -2.70 25.65 1.42
C TYR A 102 -3.39 26.58 2.43
N ILE A 103 -3.11 26.41 3.73
CA ILE A 103 -3.57 27.26 4.85
C ILE A 103 -2.57 28.39 5.08
#